data_AF-A0A317YG93-F1
#
_entry.id   AF-A0A317YG93-F1
#
_cell.length_a   1.000
_cell.length_b   1.000
_cell.length_c   1.000
_cell.angle_alpha   90.00
_cell.angle_beta   90.00
_cell.angle_gamma   90.00
#
_symmetry.space_group_name_H-M   'P 1'
#
loop_
_entity.id
_entity.type
_entity.pdbx_description
1 polymer ?
#
loop_
_entity_poly.entity_id
_entity_poly.type
_entity_poly.pdbx_seq_one_letter_code
_entity_poly.pdbx_strand_id
1 'polypeptide(L)'
;MARLDRVKDITGLVEAFAKCAKLRELANLVVVAGYNDVKKSKDREEIAEIEKMHELIKTHKLFRQFRWISAQTNRARNGELYRYIVDTHGAFVQAM
;
A
#
# COMPACT_ATOMS: atom_id res chain seq x y z
N MET A 1 3.05 -6.01 3.00
CA MET A 1 3.10 -6.74 1.71
C MET A 1 2.03 -7.81 1.77
N ALA A 2 0.97 -7.69 0.97
CA ALA A 2 -0.16 -8.61 1.05
C ALA A 2 -0.93 -8.65 -0.29
N ARG A 3 -1.84 -9.62 -0.43
CA ARG A 3 -2.83 -9.58 -1.51
C ARG A 3 -3.74 -8.37 -1.32
N LEU A 4 -4.22 -7.83 -2.43
CA LEU A 4 -5.18 -6.73 -2.40
C LEU A 4 -6.58 -7.34 -2.48
N ASP A 5 -7.11 -7.69 -1.31
CA ASP A 5 -8.46 -8.22 -1.13
C ASP A 5 -9.12 -7.48 0.03
N ARG A 6 -10.45 -7.59 0.15
CA ARG A 6 -11.22 -6.92 1.22
C ARG A 6 -10.80 -7.37 2.62
N VAL A 7 -10.36 -8.61 2.77
CA VAL A 7 -9.98 -9.18 4.07
C VAL A 7 -8.67 -8.58 4.56
N LYS A 8 -7.74 -8.24 3.67
CA LYS A 8 -6.46 -7.60 4.02
C LYS A 8 -6.59 -6.10 4.34
N ASP A 9 -7.75 -5.51 4.06
CA ASP A 9 -8.13 -4.11 4.35
C ASP A 9 -7.00 -3.08 4.16
N ILE A 10 -6.30 -3.20 3.03
CA ILE A 10 -5.17 -2.30 2.72
C ILE A 10 -5.68 -0.89 2.44
N THR A 11 -6.85 -0.76 1.81
CA THR A 11 -7.48 0.53 1.58
C THR A 11 -7.87 1.22 2.89
N GLY A 12 -8.35 0.47 3.90
CA GLY A 12 -8.62 1.01 5.23
C GLY A 12 -7.36 1.56 5.92
N LEU A 13 -6.23 0.86 5.81
CA LEU A 13 -4.94 1.36 6.32
C LEU A 13 -4.52 2.68 5.64
N VAL A 14 -4.67 2.76 4.31
CA VAL A 14 -4.34 3.97 3.55
C VAL A 14 -5.25 5.13 3.94
N GLU A 15 -6.54 4.86 4.14
CA GLU A 15 -7.50 5.85 4.62
C GLU A 15 -7.14 6.35 6.03
N ALA A 16 -6.78 5.46 6.95
CA ALA A 16 -6.34 5.82 8.30
C ALA A 16 -5.07 6.68 8.28
N PHE A 17 -4.08 6.31 7.46
CA PHE A 17 -2.87 7.11 7.25
C PHE A 17 -3.20 8.49 6.68
N ALA A 18 -4.08 8.54 5.68
CA ALA A 18 -4.47 9.78 5.01
C ALA A 18 -5.12 10.80 5.97
N LYS A 19 -5.90 10.31 6.94
CA LYS A 19 -6.59 11.12 7.97
C LYS A 19 -5.67 11.55 9.13
N CYS A 20 -4.54 10.88 9.34
CA CYS A 20 -3.64 11.18 10.45
C CYS A 20 -2.50 12.14 10.03
N ALA A 21 -2.71 13.46 10.16
CA ALA A 21 -1.72 14.47 9.79
C ALA A 21 -0.36 14.27 10.48
N LYS A 22 -0.36 13.96 11.79
CA LYS A 22 0.86 13.71 12.56
C LYS A 22 1.67 12.54 11.99
N LEU A 23 1.03 11.47 11.56
CA LEU A 23 1.72 10.32 10.99
C LEU A 23 2.31 10.66 9.61
N ARG A 24 1.59 11.45 8.82
CA ARG A 24 2.03 11.92 7.48
C ARG A 24 3.23 12.86 7.52
N GLU A 25 3.45 13.55 8.64
CA GLU A 25 4.64 14.39 8.86
C GLU A 25 5.87 13.56 9.26
N LEU A 26 5.66 12.45 9.96
CA LEU A 26 6.73 11.63 10.53
C LEU A 26 7.21 10.52 9.59
N ALA A 27 6.33 10.00 8.73
CA ALA A 27 6.62 8.82 7.92
C ALA A 27 5.94 8.85 6.54
N ASN A 28 6.59 8.18 5.59
CA ASN A 28 5.99 7.86 4.31
C ASN A 28 5.32 6.48 4.38
N LEU A 29 4.20 6.31 3.69
CA LEU A 29 3.50 5.04 3.60
C LEU A 29 3.88 4.30 2.31
N VAL A 30 4.49 3.12 2.45
CA VAL A 30 4.80 2.23 1.33
C VAL A 30 3.93 0.98 1.39
N VAL A 31 3.13 0.77 0.36
CA VAL A 31 2.23 -0.39 0.23
C VAL A 31 2.70 -1.26 -0.93
N VAL A 32 2.94 -2.54 -0.64
CA VAL A 32 3.22 -3.56 -1.65
C VAL A 32 2.03 -4.51 -1.72
N ALA A 33 1.19 -4.33 -2.74
CA ALA A 33 -0.05 -5.11 -2.87
C ALA A 33 -0.62 -5.08 -4.30
N GLY A 34 -1.19 -6.21 -4.71
CA GLY A 34 -2.00 -6.35 -5.93
C GLY A 34 -1.38 -5.80 -7.21
N TYR A 35 -2.22 -5.57 -8.21
CA TYR A 35 -1.89 -4.77 -9.39
C TYR A 35 -2.25 -3.30 -9.18
N ASN A 36 -1.52 -2.40 -9.84
CA ASN A 36 -1.85 -0.97 -9.85
C ASN A 36 -2.84 -0.57 -10.96
N ASP A 37 -3.14 -1.50 -11.87
CA ASP A 37 -4.01 -1.29 -13.02
C ASP A 37 -5.12 -2.34 -13.01
N VAL A 38 -6.36 -1.86 -13.04
CA VAL A 38 -7.60 -2.65 -13.10
C VAL A 38 -7.54 -3.68 -14.23
N LYS A 39 -6.95 -3.32 -15.38
CA LYS A 39 -6.88 -4.19 -16.57
C LYS A 39 -6.01 -5.43 -16.38
N LYS A 40 -5.14 -5.44 -15.37
CA LYS A 40 -4.27 -6.58 -15.05
C LYS A 40 -4.91 -7.57 -14.10
N SER A 41 -5.98 -7.17 -13.42
CA SER A 41 -6.75 -8.06 -12.57
C SER A 41 -7.96 -8.65 -13.29
N LYS A 42 -8.32 -9.88 -12.94
CA LYS A 42 -9.57 -10.55 -13.33
C LYS A 42 -10.51 -10.74 -12.15
N ASP A 43 -10.05 -10.41 -10.95
CA ASP A 43 -10.81 -10.56 -9.71
C ASP A 43 -11.59 -9.27 -9.44
N ARG A 44 -12.91 -9.40 -9.29
CA ARG A 44 -13.80 -8.25 -9.04
C ARG A 44 -13.49 -7.57 -7.71
N GLU A 45 -13.05 -8.32 -6.69
CA GLU A 45 -12.69 -7.73 -5.40
C GLU A 45 -11.41 -6.90 -5.51
N GLU A 46 -10.38 -7.46 -6.13
CA GLU A 46 -9.13 -6.73 -6.36
C GLU A 46 -9.37 -5.47 -7.22
N ILE A 47 -10.21 -5.57 -8.26
CA ILE A 47 -10.58 -4.42 -9.10
C ILE A 47 -11.22 -3.31 -8.26
N ALA A 48 -12.19 -3.64 -7.41
CA ALA A 48 -12.86 -2.66 -6.55
C ALA A 48 -11.88 -1.99 -5.57
N GLU A 49 -10.96 -2.77 -4.99
CA GLU A 49 -9.92 -2.23 -4.11
C GLU A 49 -8.90 -1.36 -4.85
N ILE A 50 -8.54 -1.70 -6.11
CA ILE A 50 -7.69 -0.87 -6.97
C ILE A 50 -8.35 0.50 -7.23
N GLU A 51 -9.63 0.50 -7.59
CA GLU A 51 -10.39 1.74 -7.84
C GLU A 51 -10.44 2.60 -6.58
N LYS A 52 -10.76 2.01 -5.43
CA LYS A 52 -10.77 2.68 -4.13
C LYS A 52 -9.40 3.25 -3.75
N MET A 53 -8.31 2.51 -4.00
CA MET A 53 -6.94 3.01 -3.80
C MET A 53 -6.67 4.27 -4.64
N HIS A 54 -7.01 4.24 -5.93
CA HIS A 54 -6.82 5.40 -6.82
C HIS A 54 -7.65 6.60 -6.37
N GLU A 55 -8.88 6.39 -5.90
CA GLU A 55 -9.72 7.42 -5.33
C GLU A 55 -9.09 8.04 -4.08
N LEU A 56 -8.67 7.23 -3.10
CA LEU A 56 -8.03 7.70 -1.86
C LEU A 56 -6.78 8.54 -2.13
N ILE A 57 -5.94 8.10 -3.09
CA ILE A 57 -4.72 8.83 -3.47
C ILE A 57 -5.06 10.23 -4.01
N LYS A 58 -6.09 10.33 -4.86
CA LYS A 58 -6.54 11.60 -5.45
C LYS A 58 -7.19 12.50 -4.40
N THR A 59 -8.13 11.96 -3.64
CA THR A 59 -8.90 12.70 -2.62
C THR A 59 -8.01 13.27 -1.52
N HIS A 60 -7.05 12.49 -1.03
CA HIS A 60 -6.17 12.90 0.07
C HIS A 60 -4.80 13.45 -0.37
N LYS A 61 -4.58 13.62 -1.69
CA LYS A 61 -3.36 14.15 -2.30
C LYS A 61 -2.10 13.43 -1.80
N LEU A 62 -2.12 12.10 -1.84
CA LEU A 62 -1.06 11.27 -1.22
C LEU A 62 0.23 11.16 -2.05
N PHE A 63 0.28 11.72 -3.26
CA PHE A 63 1.36 11.52 -4.25
C PHE A 63 2.81 11.73 -3.75
N ARG A 64 3.05 12.59 -2.74
CA ARG A 64 4.41 12.84 -2.22
C ARG A 64 4.80 11.95 -1.04
N GLN A 65 3.81 11.42 -0.31
CA GLN A 65 4.00 10.73 0.97
C GLN A 65 3.65 9.24 0.89
N PHE A 66 3.09 8.81 -0.23
CA PHE A 66 2.59 7.46 -0.43
C PHE A 66 3.21 6.82 -1.67
N ARG A 67 3.62 5.56 -1.54
CA ARG A 67 4.12 4.74 -2.64
C ARG A 67 3.38 3.42 -2.70
N TRP A 68 2.68 3.19 -3.80
CA TRP A 68 2.11 1.90 -4.13
C TRP A 68 3.00 1.14 -5.12
N ILE A 69 3.40 -0.07 -4.73
CA ILE A 69 4.21 -0.98 -5.53
C ILE A 69 3.37 -2.24 -5.78
N SER A 70 3.32 -2.68 -7.04
CA SER A 70 2.61 -3.92 -7.37
C SER A 70 3.24 -5.13 -6.68
N ALA A 71 2.47 -6.20 -6.52
CA ALA A 71 2.92 -7.43 -5.88
C ALA A 71 4.24 -7.94 -6.48
N GLN A 72 5.10 -8.44 -5.61
CA GLN A 72 6.52 -8.63 -5.84
C GLN A 72 6.81 -10.13 -5.68
N THR A 73 7.04 -10.84 -6.80
CA THR A 73 7.13 -12.32 -6.82
C THR A 73 8.51 -12.87 -6.43
N ASN A 74 9.56 -12.05 -6.52
CA ASN A 74 10.92 -12.46 -6.20
C ASN A 74 11.19 -12.40 -4.68
N ARG A 75 11.29 -13.58 -4.04
CA ARG A 75 11.50 -13.72 -2.59
C ARG A 75 12.84 -13.16 -2.10
N ALA A 76 13.92 -13.32 -2.87
CA ALA A 76 15.24 -12.81 -2.48
C ALA A 76 15.23 -11.27 -2.41
N ARG A 77 14.63 -10.62 -3.41
CA ARG A 77 14.47 -9.16 -3.41
C ARG A 77 13.52 -8.67 -2.31
N ASN A 78 12.50 -9.44 -1.95
CA ASN A 78 11.61 -9.08 -0.85
C ASN A 78 12.38 -9.04 0.49
N GLY A 79 13.35 -9.95 0.70
CA GLY A 79 14.23 -9.91 1.88
C GLY A 79 15.10 -8.65 1.95
N GLU A 80 15.61 -8.19 0.80
CA GLU A 80 16.32 -6.90 0.73
C GLU A 80 15.40 -5.70 1.00
N LEU A 81 14.16 -5.75 0.50
CA LEU A 81 13.18 -4.70 0.76
C LEU A 81 12.93 -4.54 2.26
N TYR A 82 12.78 -5.65 3.00
CA TYR A 82 12.61 -5.58 4.46
C TYR A 82 13.84 -4.96 5.15
N ARG A 83 15.06 -5.36 4.76
CA ARG A 83 16.30 -4.76 5.30
C ARG A 83 16.38 -3.26 5.04
N TYR A 84 16.05 -2.84 3.83
CA TYR A 84 16.03 -1.43 3.47
C TYR A 84 15.03 -0.61 4.31
N ILE A 85 13.85 -1.17 4.61
CA ILE A 85 12.88 -0.50 5.50
C ILE A 85 13.47 -0.32 6.91
N VAL A 86 14.19 -1.32 7.41
CA VAL A 86 14.88 -1.24 8.72
C VAL A 86 15.99 -0.19 8.71
N ASP A 87 16.77 -0.09 7.63
CA ASP A 87 17.81 0.94 7.48
C ASP A 87 17.23 2.36 7.50
N THR A 88 15.99 2.53 7.05
CA THR A 88 15.26 3.81 7.15
C THR A 88 14.59 4.05 8.51
N HIS A 89 14.82 3.18 9.49
CA HIS A 89 14.13 3.17 10.79
C HIS A 89 12.60 3.12 10.66
N GLY A 90 12.12 2.46 9.61
CA GLY A 90 10.69 2.29 9.36
C GLY A 90 10.05 1.22 10.26
N ALA A 91 8.74 1.07 10.12
CA ALA A 91 7.96 0.04 10.80
C ALA A 91 7.17 -0.79 9.79
N PHE A 92 6.95 -2.07 10.11
CA PHE A 92 6.06 -2.93 9.35
C PHE A 92 4.68 -2.95 10.00
N VAL A 93 3.65 -2.71 9.21
CA VAL A 93 2.25 -2.74 9.66
C VAL A 93 1.50 -3.80 8.85
N GLN A 94 0.76 -4.64 9.56
CA GLN A 94 -0.19 -5.58 9.00
C GLN A 94 -1.60 -5.15 9.41
N ALA A 95 -2.42 -4.72 8.45
CA ALA A 95 -3.87 -4.62 8.65
C ALA A 95 -4.45 -6.05 8.71
N MET A 96 -5.32 -6.30 9.67
CA MET A 96 -5.87 -7.61 9.98
C MET A 96 -7.35 -7.68 9.63
#